data_AF-A0A1G3PQX2-F1
#
_entry.id   AF-A0A1G3PQX2-F1
#
_cell.length_a   1.000
_cell.length_b   1.000
_cell.length_c   1.000
_cell.angle_alpha   90.00
_cell.angle_beta   90.00
_cell.angle_gamma   90.00
#
_symmetry.space_group_name_H-M   'P 1'
#
loop_
_entity.id
_entity.type
_entity.pdbx_description
1 polymer ?
#
loop_
_entity_poly.entity_id
_entity_poly.type
_entity_poly.pdbx_seq_one_letter_code
_entity_poly.pdbx_strand_id
1 'polypeptide(L)'
;MSTDIIESFILKAEHDLIVADQTIKSHPTLTDIIAFHCQQTIEKSFKAYLINLKIKTASNHAIIELFRQCLETDDEFNKLNLEVLYRIDDVGMSVRYSDIDSDPGIEEIPSFFETAKICLLLVLKKLAEKGKTINITFPLQP
;
A
#
# COMPACT_ATOMS: atom_id res chain seq x y z
N MET A 1 -11.10 2.80 -20.73
CA MET A 1 -9.63 2.64 -20.85
C MET A 1 -8.90 3.05 -19.58
N SER A 2 -9.05 4.26 -19.03
CA SER A 2 -8.37 4.63 -17.75
C SER A 2 -9.17 4.32 -16.47
N THR A 3 -10.49 4.16 -16.53
CA THR A 3 -11.29 3.75 -15.36
C THR A 3 -11.00 2.31 -14.95
N ASP A 4 -10.91 1.42 -15.95
CA ASP A 4 -10.72 -0.03 -15.76
C ASP A 4 -9.37 -0.35 -15.08
N ILE A 5 -8.33 0.43 -15.39
CA ILE A 5 -6.99 0.22 -14.81
C ILE A 5 -6.93 0.67 -13.34
N ILE A 6 -7.63 1.75 -12.96
CA ILE A 6 -7.65 2.25 -11.58
C ILE A 6 -8.36 1.24 -10.68
N GLU A 7 -9.51 0.74 -11.11
CA GLU A 7 -10.24 -0.32 -10.40
C GLU A 7 -9.40 -1.60 -10.29
N SER A 8 -8.71 -2.01 -11.37
CA SER A 8 -7.81 -3.16 -11.33
C SER A 8 -6.68 -3.00 -10.30
N PHE A 9 -6.11 -1.81 -10.17
CA PHE A 9 -5.09 -1.55 -9.15
C PHE A 9 -5.66 -1.65 -7.73
N ILE A 10 -6.84 -1.08 -7.48
CA ILE A 10 -7.50 -1.14 -6.17
C ILE A 10 -7.87 -2.57 -5.79
N LEU A 11 -8.45 -3.35 -6.70
CA LEU A 11 -8.80 -4.75 -6.44
C LEU A 11 -7.55 -5.60 -6.15
N LYS A 12 -6.44 -5.35 -6.85
CA LYS A 12 -5.17 -6.02 -6.53
C LYS A 12 -4.61 -5.58 -5.18
N ALA A 13 -4.68 -4.29 -4.84
CA ALA A 13 -4.26 -3.79 -3.54
C ALA A 13 -5.05 -4.43 -2.39
N GLU A 14 -6.35 -4.62 -2.60
CA GLU A 14 -7.23 -5.34 -1.68
C GLU A 14 -6.81 -6.82 -1.53
N HIS A 15 -6.55 -7.53 -2.64
CA HIS A 15 -6.08 -8.91 -2.58
C HIS A 15 -4.78 -9.05 -1.79
N ASP A 16 -3.83 -8.13 -1.98
CA ASP A 16 -2.60 -8.11 -1.19
C ASP A 16 -2.89 -7.93 0.31
N LEU A 17 -3.82 -7.04 0.67
CA LEU A 17 -4.19 -6.81 2.07
C LEU A 17 -4.87 -8.04 2.69
N ILE A 18 -5.73 -8.73 1.92
CA ILE A 18 -6.35 -10.01 2.32
C ILE A 18 -5.27 -11.06 2.59
N VAL A 19 -4.29 -11.19 1.70
CA VAL A 19 -3.21 -12.18 1.88
C VAL A 19 -2.37 -11.85 3.10
N ALA A 20 -2.04 -10.57 3.33
CA ALA A 20 -1.34 -10.14 4.54
C ALA A 20 -2.12 -10.52 5.80
N ASP A 21 -3.42 -10.20 5.87
CA ASP A 21 -4.29 -10.52 7.01
C ASP A 21 -4.39 -12.03 7.27
N GLN A 22 -4.59 -12.83 6.22
CA GLN A 22 -4.65 -14.28 6.32
C GLN A 22 -3.31 -14.89 6.75
N THR A 23 -2.20 -14.32 6.30
CA THR A 23 -0.85 -14.78 6.66
C THR A 23 -0.54 -14.44 8.11
N ILE A 24 -0.90 -13.24 8.59
CA ILE A 24 -0.82 -12.88 10.01
C ILE A 24 -1.56 -13.90 10.88
N LYS A 25 -2.75 -14.34 10.46
CA LYS A 25 -3.59 -15.28 11.22
C LYS A 25 -3.08 -16.72 11.20
N SER A 26 -2.51 -17.15 10.07
CA SER A 26 -2.15 -18.57 9.85
C SER A 26 -0.67 -18.86 10.06
N HIS A 27 0.21 -17.93 9.69
CA HIS A 27 1.67 -18.07 9.69
C HIS A 27 2.34 -16.73 10.09
N PRO A 28 2.15 -16.25 11.33
CA PRO A 28 2.62 -14.92 11.76
C PRO A 28 4.15 -14.74 11.71
N THR A 29 4.92 -15.83 11.59
CA THR A 29 6.38 -15.79 11.47
C THR A 29 6.86 -15.54 10.05
N LEU A 30 5.99 -15.57 9.03
CA LEU A 30 6.34 -15.21 7.65
C LEU A 30 6.31 -13.68 7.47
N THR A 31 7.13 -13.00 8.27
CA THR A 31 7.10 -11.55 8.43
C THR A 31 7.49 -10.83 7.13
N ASP A 32 8.43 -11.39 6.38
CA ASP A 32 8.86 -10.97 5.04
C ASP A 32 7.70 -10.98 4.02
N ILE A 33 6.95 -12.08 3.97
CA ILE A 33 5.78 -12.23 3.08
C ILE A 33 4.67 -11.25 3.47
N ILE A 34 4.42 -11.10 4.76
CA ILE A 34 3.40 -10.15 5.25
C ILE A 34 3.80 -8.72 4.87
N ALA A 35 5.05 -8.33 5.11
CA ALA A 35 5.56 -7.00 4.78
C ALA A 35 5.53 -6.73 3.27
N PHE A 36 5.89 -7.72 2.45
CA PHE A 36 5.79 -7.63 0.99
C PHE A 36 4.35 -7.30 0.54
N HIS A 37 3.35 -8.03 1.05
CA HIS A 37 1.97 -7.76 0.70
C HIS A 37 1.49 -6.40 1.22
N CYS A 38 1.93 -5.95 2.40
CA CYS A 38 1.66 -4.59 2.89
C CYS A 38 2.23 -3.52 1.94
N GLN A 39 3.49 -3.65 1.52
CA GLN A 39 4.11 -2.75 0.54
C GLN A 39 3.30 -2.72 -0.77
N GLN A 40 2.91 -3.89 -1.26
CA GLN A 40 2.17 -4.07 -2.50
C GLN A 40 0.77 -3.44 -2.45
N THR A 41 0.07 -3.52 -1.32
CA THR A 41 -1.18 -2.79 -1.09
C THR A 41 -0.95 -1.28 -1.20
N ILE A 42 0.08 -0.75 -0.55
CA ILE A 42 0.40 0.70 -0.55
C ILE A 42 0.74 1.17 -1.97
N GLU A 43 1.66 0.47 -2.64
CA GLU A 43 2.12 0.83 -3.98
C GLU A 43 0.97 0.91 -4.99
N LYS A 44 0.12 -0.13 -5.02
CA LYS A 44 -1.01 -0.21 -5.95
C LYS A 44 -2.07 0.84 -5.63
N SER A 45 -2.32 1.12 -4.35
CA SER A 45 -3.23 2.18 -3.92
C SER A 45 -2.76 3.54 -4.40
N PHE A 46 -1.50 3.91 -4.15
CA PHE A 46 -0.96 5.21 -4.60
C PHE A 46 -0.92 5.31 -6.13
N LYS A 47 -0.55 4.24 -6.84
CA LYS A 47 -0.62 4.21 -8.31
C LYS A 47 -2.04 4.46 -8.82
N ALA A 48 -3.06 3.83 -8.22
CA ALA A 48 -4.46 4.05 -8.60
C ALA A 48 -4.85 5.53 -8.46
N TYR A 49 -4.45 6.17 -7.36
CA TYR A 49 -4.72 7.59 -7.11
C TYR A 49 -4.02 8.51 -8.12
N LEU A 50 -2.71 8.32 -8.34
CA LEU A 50 -1.92 9.14 -9.25
C LEU A 50 -2.36 8.98 -10.71
N ILE A 51 -2.71 7.76 -11.12
CA ILE A 51 -3.27 7.50 -12.45
C ILE A 51 -4.62 8.21 -12.62
N ASN A 52 -5.45 8.28 -11.57
CA ASN A 52 -6.70 9.04 -11.61
C ASN A 52 -6.46 10.54 -11.83
N LEU A 53 -5.34 11.07 -11.33
CA LEU A 53 -4.88 12.44 -11.55
C LEU A 53 -4.13 12.63 -12.88
N LYS A 54 -3.96 11.56 -13.68
CA LYS A 54 -3.14 11.53 -14.90
C LYS A 54 -1.66 11.88 -14.65
N ILE A 55 -1.18 11.64 -13.43
CA ILE A 55 0.23 11.79 -13.07
C ILE A 55 0.96 10.50 -13.45
N LYS A 56 2.10 10.65 -14.13
CA LYS A 56 2.94 9.52 -14.51
C LYS A 56 3.63 8.98 -13.27
N THR A 57 3.40 7.71 -12.97
CA THR A 57 4.13 7.00 -11.92
C THR A 57 5.41 6.43 -12.51
N ALA A 58 6.51 6.56 -11.79
CA ALA A 58 7.76 5.91 -12.16
C ALA A 58 7.63 4.38 -12.01
N SER A 59 8.39 3.64 -12.81
CA SER A 59 8.40 2.18 -12.77
C SER A 59 9.22 1.61 -11.61
N ASN A 60 10.01 2.44 -10.91
CA ASN A 60 10.68 2.03 -9.68
C ASN A 60 9.64 1.78 -8.58
N HIS A 61 9.74 0.62 -7.93
CA HIS A 61 8.78 0.16 -6.91
C HIS A 61 9.02 0.85 -5.54
N ALA A 62 9.30 2.15 -5.57
CA ALA A 62 9.60 2.94 -4.37
C ALA A 62 8.31 3.58 -3.86
N ILE A 63 7.75 3.06 -2.78
CA ILE A 63 6.49 3.59 -2.22
C ILE A 63 6.67 5.02 -1.71
N ILE A 64 7.89 5.40 -1.34
CA ILE A 64 8.25 6.76 -0.91
C ILE A 64 8.10 7.78 -2.03
N GLU A 65 8.48 7.43 -3.26
CA GLU A 65 8.35 8.34 -4.39
C GLU A 65 6.88 8.56 -4.75
N LEU A 66 6.10 7.47 -4.74
CA LEU A 66 4.65 7.56 -4.94
C LEU A 66 3.97 8.38 -3.83
N PHE A 67 4.40 8.21 -2.58
CA PHE A 67 3.90 8.98 -1.44
C PHE A 67 4.18 10.47 -1.60
N ARG A 68 5.39 10.87 -2.01
CA ARG A 68 5.72 12.28 -2.30
C ARG A 68 4.81 12.87 -3.37
N GLN A 69 4.58 12.14 -4.46
CA GLN A 69 3.66 12.59 -5.50
C GLN A 69 2.21 12.70 -4.98
N CYS A 70 1.78 11.81 -4.08
CA CYS A 70 0.47 11.94 -3.44
C CYS A 70 0.40 13.21 -2.57
N LEU A 71 1.42 13.47 -1.76
CA LEU A 71 1.53 14.68 -0.93
C LEU A 71 1.47 15.97 -1.73
N GLU A 72 2.18 16.04 -2.86
CA GLU A 72 2.16 17.21 -3.75
C GLU A 72 0.75 17.53 -4.30
N THR A 73 -0.16 16.55 -4.29
CA THR A 73 -1.51 16.71 -4.83
C THR A 73 -2.58 16.95 -3.77
N ASP A 74 -2.36 16.48 -2.54
CA ASP A 74 -3.33 16.58 -1.44
C ASP A 74 -2.63 16.42 -0.09
N ASP A 75 -2.71 17.45 0.75
CA ASP A 75 -2.05 17.48 2.06
C ASP A 75 -2.61 16.45 3.06
N GLU A 76 -3.76 15.82 2.79
CA GLU A 76 -4.32 14.80 3.69
C GLU A 76 -3.41 13.56 3.79
N PHE A 77 -2.54 13.33 2.79
CA PHE A 77 -1.53 12.28 2.87
C PHE A 77 -0.48 12.53 3.96
N ASN A 78 -0.33 13.76 4.49
CA ASN A 78 0.54 14.04 5.64
C ASN A 78 0.11 13.33 6.93
N LYS A 79 -1.10 12.76 6.98
CA LYS A 79 -1.58 11.97 8.11
C LYS A 79 -0.96 10.57 8.17
N LEU A 80 -0.32 10.11 7.09
CA LEU A 80 0.30 8.80 7.04
C LEU A 80 1.60 8.78 7.86
N ASN A 81 1.89 7.64 8.50
CA ASN A 81 3.12 7.47 9.27
C ASN A 81 4.32 7.31 8.32
N LEU A 82 5.06 8.40 8.13
CA LEU A 82 6.21 8.44 7.23
C LEU A 82 7.34 7.48 7.65
N GLU A 83 7.59 7.33 8.94
CA GLU A 83 8.63 6.41 9.45
C GLU A 83 8.31 4.96 9.08
N VAL A 84 7.05 4.55 9.25
CA VAL A 84 6.59 3.20 8.88
C VAL A 84 6.62 3.01 7.37
N LEU A 85 6.27 4.03 6.58
CA LEU A 85 6.40 3.96 5.12
C LEU A 85 7.85 3.74 4.68
N TYR A 86 8.82 4.44 5.28
CA TYR A 86 10.24 4.22 4.98
C TYR A 86 10.68 2.81 5.36
N ARG A 87 10.23 2.33 6.52
CA ARG A 87 10.54 0.98 6.98
C ARG A 87 9.97 -0.10 6.05
N ILE A 88 8.72 0.05 5.59
CA ILE A 88 8.11 -0.87 4.62
C ILE A 88 8.85 -0.84 3.28
N ASP A 89 9.29 0.33 2.81
CA ASP A 89 10.04 0.45 1.54
C ASP A 89 11.39 -0.27 1.62
N ASP A 90 12.09 -0.14 2.75
CA ASP A 90 13.37 -0.80 3.02
C ASP A 90 13.23 -2.34 3.08
N VAL A 91 12.24 -2.84 3.82
CA VAL A 91 11.91 -4.28 3.86
C VAL A 91 11.48 -4.79 2.49
N GLY A 92 10.76 -3.99 1.72
CA GLY A 92 10.37 -4.34 0.35
C GLY A 92 11.56 -4.57 -0.58
N MET A 93 12.71 -3.96 -0.28
CA MET A 93 13.95 -4.22 -1.00
C MET A 93 14.61 -5.53 -0.58
N SER A 94 14.58 -5.89 0.72
CA SER A 94 15.19 -7.15 1.21
C SER A 94 14.51 -8.41 0.68
N VAL A 95 13.19 -8.38 0.48
CA VAL A 95 12.45 -9.49 -0.14
C VAL A 95 12.94 -9.78 -1.57
N ARG A 96 13.49 -8.79 -2.28
CA ARG A 96 13.94 -8.91 -3.67
C ARG A 96 15.43 -9.21 -3.81
N TYR A 97 16.21 -8.92 -2.78
CA TYR A 97 17.67 -8.95 -2.82
C TYR A 97 18.18 -9.61 -1.55
N SER A 98 18.65 -10.85 -1.68
CA SER A 98 19.14 -11.68 -0.57
C SER A 98 20.37 -11.14 0.15
N ASP A 99 21.01 -10.11 -0.39
CA ASP A 99 22.15 -9.39 0.17
C ASP A 99 21.76 -8.18 1.03
N ILE A 100 20.46 -7.85 1.10
CA ILE A 100 19.94 -6.81 1.99
C ILE A 100 19.40 -7.46 3.26
N ASP A 101 20.11 -7.27 4.36
CA ASP A 101 19.70 -7.73 5.69
C ASP A 101 18.75 -6.71 6.33
N SER A 102 17.47 -6.78 5.92
CA SER A 102 16.41 -5.91 6.42
C SER A 102 15.12 -6.71 6.60
N ASP A 103 15.21 -7.82 7.34
CA ASP A 103 14.03 -8.60 7.66
C ASP A 103 13.16 -7.86 8.69
N PRO A 104 11.83 -7.90 8.54
CA PRO A 104 10.92 -7.28 9.49
C PRO A 104 10.77 -8.15 10.74
N GLY A 105 10.86 -7.52 11.91
CA GLY A 105 10.49 -8.13 13.18
C GLY A 105 8.99 -8.42 13.24
N ILE A 106 8.60 -9.46 13.98
CA ILE A 106 7.18 -9.82 14.16
C ILE A 106 6.38 -8.70 14.84
N GLU A 107 7.05 -7.92 15.69
CA GLU A 107 6.53 -6.74 16.37
C GLU A 107 6.22 -5.57 15.43
N GLU A 108 6.84 -5.51 14.25
CA GLU A 108 6.62 -4.46 13.26
C GLU A 108 5.35 -4.71 12.42
N ILE A 109 4.98 -5.99 12.27
CA ILE A 109 3.90 -6.44 11.39
C ILE A 109 2.55 -5.75 11.66
N PRO A 110 2.09 -5.58 12.92
CA PRO A 110 0.84 -4.86 13.17
C PRO A 110 0.87 -3.42 12.62
N SER A 111 2.01 -2.73 12.75
CA SER A 111 2.19 -1.37 12.26
C SER A 111 2.19 -1.31 10.72
N PHE A 112 2.82 -2.29 10.07
CA PHE A 112 2.85 -2.36 8.61
C PHE A 112 1.46 -2.63 8.04
N PHE A 113 0.76 -3.60 8.61
CA PHE A 113 -0.59 -3.96 8.19
C PHE A 113 -1.57 -2.79 8.35
N GLU A 114 -1.55 -2.12 9.50
CA GLU A 114 -2.41 -0.97 9.74
C GLU A 114 -2.08 0.19 8.79
N THR A 115 -0.79 0.46 8.55
CA THR A 115 -0.38 1.49 7.59
C THR A 115 -0.87 1.17 6.18
N ALA A 116 -0.76 -0.08 5.73
CA ALA A 116 -1.25 -0.50 4.41
C ALA A 116 -2.77 -0.34 4.29
N LYS A 117 -3.52 -0.74 5.33
CA LYS A 117 -4.97 -0.56 5.41
C LYS A 117 -5.37 0.93 5.35
N ILE A 118 -4.72 1.79 6.13
CA ILE A 118 -4.98 3.24 6.13
C ILE A 118 -4.68 3.84 4.76
N CYS A 119 -3.60 3.45 4.10
CA CYS A 119 -3.26 3.94 2.76
C CYS A 119 -4.35 3.59 1.73
N LEU A 120 -4.82 2.34 1.73
CA LEU A 120 -5.91 1.90 0.85
C LEU A 120 -7.20 2.68 1.12
N LEU A 121 -7.58 2.82 2.39
CA LEU A 121 -8.77 3.58 2.80
C LEU A 121 -8.71 5.05 2.40
N LEU A 122 -7.57 5.70 2.64
CA LEU A 122 -7.35 7.09 2.26
C LEU A 122 -7.48 7.24 0.74
N VAL A 123 -6.86 6.36 -0.05
CA VAL A 123 -6.97 6.39 -1.51
C VAL A 123 -8.42 6.20 -1.97
N LEU A 124 -9.15 5.22 -1.41
CA LEU A 124 -10.57 5.01 -1.74
C LEU A 124 -11.40 6.26 -1.48
N LYS A 125 -11.20 6.91 -0.32
CA LYS A 125 -11.83 8.18 0.02
C LYS A 125 -11.50 9.25 -1.03
N LYS A 126 -10.22 9.40 -1.41
CA LYS A 126 -9.78 10.41 -2.39
C LYS A 126 -10.27 10.15 -3.81
N LEU A 127 -10.44 8.89 -4.19
CA LEU A 127 -11.07 8.53 -5.46
C LEU A 127 -12.57 8.88 -5.46
N ALA A 128 -13.28 8.58 -4.36
CA ALA A 128 -14.68 8.92 -4.19
C ALA A 128 -14.93 10.44 -4.23
N GLU A 129 -14.10 11.24 -3.55
CA GLU A 129 -14.14 12.72 -3.62
C GLU A 129 -13.98 13.26 -5.06
N LYS A 130 -13.28 12.50 -5.93
CA LYS A 130 -13.09 12.82 -7.34
C LYS A 130 -14.10 12.14 -8.26
N GLY A 131 -15.23 11.66 -7.71
CA GLY A 131 -16.33 11.06 -8.46
C GLY A 131 -16.10 9.62 -8.91
N LYS A 132 -15.14 8.91 -8.31
CA LYS A 132 -14.82 7.52 -8.62
C LYS A 132 -14.96 6.62 -7.39
N THR A 133 -16.14 6.05 -7.23
CA THR A 133 -16.42 5.09 -6.16
C THR A 133 -16.02 3.69 -6.61
N ILE A 134 -15.18 3.02 -5.82
CA ILE A 134 -14.78 1.63 -6.02
C ILE A 134 -15.13 0.88 -4.73
N ASN A 135 -15.84 -0.24 -4.87
CA ASN A 135 -16.21 -1.07 -3.74
C ASN A 135 -15.17 -2.17 -3.55
N ILE A 136 -14.75 -2.39 -2.30
CA ILE A 136 -13.92 -3.52 -1.91
C ILE A 136 -14.72 -4.43 -0.97
N THR A 137 -14.35 -5.70 -0.94
CA THR A 137 -14.99 -6.78 -0.16
C THR A 137 -14.32 -7.04 1.20
N PHE A 138 -13.06 -6.65 1.37
CA PHE A 138 -12.33 -6.85 2.61
C PHE A 138 -13.05 -6.12 3.75
N PRO A 139 -13.35 -6.80 4.87
CA PRO A 139 -14.04 -6.19 6.00
C PRO A 139 -13.12 -5.15 6.64
N LEU A 140 -13.29 -3.91 6.22
CA LEU A 140 -12.68 -2.74 6.83
C LEU A 140 -13.45 -2.42 8.12
N GLN A 141 -13.32 -3.25 9.15
CA GLN A 141 -13.79 -2.83 10.47
C GLN A 141 -12.81 -1.80 11.05
N PRO A 142 -13.33 -0.73 11.69
CA PRO A 142 -12.53 0.18 12.51
C PRO A 142 -11.87 -0.54 13.69
#